data_AF-A0A0L0MC45-F1
#
_entry.id   AF-A0A0L0MC45-F1
#
_cell.length_a   1.000
_cell.length_b   1.000
_cell.length_c   1.000
_cell.angle_alpha   90.00
_cell.angle_beta   90.00
_cell.angle_gamma   90.00
#
_symmetry.space_group_name_H-M   'P 1'
#
loop_
_entity.id
_entity.type
_entity.pdbx_description
1 polymer ?
#
loop_
_entity_poly.entity_id
_entity_poly.type
_entity_poly.pdbx_seq_one_letter_code
_entity_poly.pdbx_strand_id
1 'polypeptide(L)'
;MKSHYVEPLSGTTYPLDTPRWCSDDRRPLLISPLARMSRDNIVRQLRSQWRYRASLPVEIVSPISMGEGCTPLIQKAWDDHRPHFKLEWFSPTSSFKDRGTTVMLSMLRQQGITSVLEDSSGNGGASVAAYGAAGAMRVKIVAPAHASPAKIAQMRAYGAEVQLVDGPRQTCEDEAVRQSASIFFANHNWQPFFLEGTKSVGYEIWEDLNFQAPDNIVMPAGAGSNVLGCYLAFSELMRAGQIQKIPKLFVCQPLNCSPIDASFQAGVTTPVAREIRKTVSEGTAIAHRLRPTEGAYTATLWFENGAFASLSYNGYAHFDSDEWVGWIGEMGRAKSLDDYGVARRKLARVQSKDAEARLKAAGTYAAMPTQPHRRLASTCQNISISARSSCRASTQTSGHCRTASLCMEMSAASASPSKHPPSRVPK
;
A
#
# COMPACT_ATOMS: atom_id res chain seq x y z
N MET A 1 -30.45 6.45 14.66
CA MET A 1 -30.57 6.02 13.24
C MET A 1 -29.70 4.80 13.02
N LYS A 2 -30.15 3.78 12.29
CA LYS A 2 -29.29 2.64 11.92
C LYS A 2 -28.18 3.13 10.97
N SER A 3 -26.97 2.61 11.14
CA SER A 3 -25.85 2.90 10.25
C SER A 3 -26.15 2.36 8.83
N HIS A 4 -25.67 3.07 7.82
CA HIS A 4 -25.93 2.78 6.40
C HIS A 4 -24.72 3.16 5.54
N TYR A 5 -24.64 2.61 4.33
CA TYR A 5 -23.71 3.10 3.32
C TYR A 5 -24.22 4.43 2.76
N VAL A 6 -23.30 5.34 2.41
CA VAL A 6 -23.58 6.63 1.76
C VAL A 6 -22.67 6.79 0.56
N GLU A 7 -23.25 7.14 -0.59
CA GLU A 7 -22.50 7.60 -1.76
C GLU A 7 -22.21 9.11 -1.60
N PRO A 8 -20.94 9.54 -1.46
CA PRO A 8 -20.64 10.90 -1.01
C PRO A 8 -21.09 12.03 -1.95
N LEU A 9 -21.24 11.78 -3.26
CA LEU A 9 -21.57 12.84 -4.22
C LEU A 9 -23.07 13.05 -4.37
N SER A 10 -23.87 11.99 -4.46
CA SER A 10 -25.33 12.07 -4.57
C SER A 10 -26.05 12.09 -3.21
N GLY A 11 -25.39 11.62 -2.14
CA GLY A 11 -26.02 11.38 -0.85
C GLY A 11 -26.91 10.13 -0.80
N THR A 12 -26.97 9.34 -1.88
CA THR A 12 -27.76 8.10 -1.93
C THR A 12 -27.31 7.13 -0.86
N THR A 13 -28.25 6.51 -0.15
CA THR A 13 -27.99 5.62 0.98
C THR A 13 -28.37 4.18 0.69
N TYR A 14 -27.62 3.23 1.26
CA TYR A 14 -27.91 1.80 1.14
C TYR A 14 -27.82 1.09 2.49
N PRO A 15 -28.64 0.05 2.74
CA PRO A 15 -28.57 -0.70 4.00
C PRO A 15 -27.28 -1.53 4.09
N LEU A 16 -26.80 -1.76 5.33
CA LEU A 16 -25.56 -2.52 5.59
C LEU A 16 -25.74 -4.04 5.57
N ASP A 17 -26.98 -4.55 5.56
CA ASP A 17 -27.25 -5.99 5.51
C ASP A 17 -26.91 -6.60 4.15
N THR A 18 -27.01 -5.80 3.10
CA THR A 18 -26.70 -6.20 1.73
C THR A 18 -25.23 -5.89 1.43
N PRO A 19 -24.40 -6.89 1.09
CA PRO A 19 -23.00 -6.66 0.75
C PRO A 19 -22.89 -5.82 -0.53
N ARG A 20 -22.14 -4.71 -0.46
CA ARG A 20 -21.90 -3.79 -1.58
C ARG A 20 -20.44 -3.35 -1.59
N TRP A 21 -19.88 -3.23 -2.79
CA TRP A 21 -18.55 -2.66 -3.00
C TRP A 21 -18.59 -1.28 -3.67
N CYS A 22 -19.71 -0.92 -4.31
CA CYS A 22 -19.96 0.37 -4.92
C CYS A 22 -21.44 0.78 -4.86
N SER A 23 -21.72 2.04 -5.18
CA SER A 23 -23.07 2.52 -5.49
C SER A 23 -23.58 1.97 -6.83
N ASP A 24 -24.85 2.24 -7.15
CA ASP A 24 -25.44 1.86 -8.44
C ASP A 24 -24.74 2.56 -9.63
N ASP A 25 -24.22 3.78 -9.40
CA ASP A 25 -23.39 4.54 -10.35
C ASP A 25 -21.90 4.14 -10.35
N ARG A 26 -21.55 3.00 -9.74
CA ARG A 26 -20.16 2.51 -9.57
C ARG A 26 -19.23 3.52 -8.92
N ARG A 27 -19.69 4.19 -7.86
CA ARG A 27 -18.87 5.09 -7.04
C ARG A 27 -18.53 4.47 -5.69
N PRO A 28 -17.40 4.85 -5.06
CA PRO A 28 -17.08 4.38 -3.72
C PRO A 28 -18.11 4.83 -2.70
N LEU A 29 -18.36 3.95 -1.72
CA LEU A 29 -19.26 4.21 -0.62
C LEU A 29 -18.46 4.57 0.65
N LEU A 30 -19.11 5.27 1.58
CA LEU A 30 -18.66 5.48 2.95
C LEU A 30 -19.70 4.93 3.93
N ILE A 31 -19.33 4.85 5.21
CA ILE A 31 -20.27 4.56 6.29
C ILE A 31 -20.79 5.89 6.85
N SER A 32 -22.10 5.94 7.14
CA SER A 32 -22.74 7.06 7.81
C SER A 32 -21.98 7.46 9.10
N PRO A 33 -21.81 8.76 9.43
CA PRO A 33 -21.01 9.18 10.59
C PRO A 33 -21.40 8.52 11.92
N LEU A 34 -20.40 8.13 12.73
CA LEU A 34 -20.60 7.45 14.03
C LEU A 34 -20.02 8.26 15.20
N ALA A 35 -20.58 8.21 16.40
CA ALA A 35 -20.05 8.91 17.58
C ALA A 35 -20.08 8.00 18.80
N ARG A 36 -19.58 6.77 18.63
CA ARG A 36 -19.74 5.70 19.62
C ARG A 36 -18.53 5.49 20.52
N MET A 37 -17.33 5.87 20.10
CA MET A 37 -16.10 5.56 20.83
C MET A 37 -15.93 6.44 22.07
N SER A 38 -15.61 5.83 23.22
CA SER A 38 -15.25 6.53 24.45
C SER A 38 -14.21 5.72 25.23
N ARG A 39 -13.60 6.32 26.26
CA ARG A 39 -12.62 5.62 27.11
C ARG A 39 -13.23 4.35 27.74
N ASP A 40 -14.50 4.42 28.12
CA ASP A 40 -15.17 3.40 28.92
C ASP A 40 -15.58 2.18 28.12
N ASN A 41 -15.70 2.29 26.79
CA ASN A 41 -16.08 1.17 25.93
C ASN A 41 -14.90 0.51 25.19
N ILE A 42 -13.67 0.87 25.55
CA ILE A 42 -12.47 0.15 25.14
C ILE A 42 -12.37 -1.15 25.93
N VAL A 43 -12.32 -2.25 25.20
CA VAL A 43 -12.30 -3.60 25.77
C VAL A 43 -10.87 -4.03 26.04
N ARG A 44 -10.28 -3.49 27.12
CA ARG A 44 -8.82 -3.50 27.34
C ARG A 44 -8.18 -4.89 27.42
N GLN A 45 -8.94 -5.90 27.84
CA GLN A 45 -8.50 -7.29 27.90
C GLN A 45 -8.21 -7.90 26.52
N LEU A 46 -8.75 -7.33 25.45
CA LEU A 46 -8.41 -7.73 24.09
C LEU A 46 -7.11 -7.06 23.65
N ARG A 47 -6.14 -7.88 23.27
CA ARG A 47 -4.84 -7.46 22.75
C ARG A 47 -4.84 -7.45 21.22
N SER A 48 -5.75 -6.68 20.64
CA SER A 48 -5.85 -6.38 19.21
C SER A 48 -6.70 -5.13 19.03
N GLN A 49 -6.77 -4.60 17.81
CA GLN A 49 -7.62 -3.46 17.49
C GLN A 49 -9.11 -3.72 17.76
N TRP A 50 -9.53 -4.99 17.88
CA TRP A 50 -10.90 -5.37 18.23
C TRP A 50 -11.30 -4.90 19.63
N ARG A 51 -10.36 -4.41 20.44
CA ARG A 51 -10.66 -3.64 21.65
C ARG A 51 -11.46 -2.35 21.38
N TYR A 52 -11.40 -1.82 20.16
CA TYR A 52 -12.17 -0.66 19.70
C TYR A 52 -13.48 -1.04 18.98
N ARG A 53 -13.98 -2.29 19.10
CA ARG A 53 -15.17 -2.75 18.36
C ARG A 53 -16.42 -1.89 18.56
N ALA A 54 -16.51 -1.11 19.65
CA ALA A 54 -17.59 -0.16 19.89
C ALA A 54 -17.69 0.95 18.82
N SER A 55 -16.61 1.26 18.08
CA SER A 55 -16.65 2.23 16.99
C SER A 55 -17.25 1.70 15.71
N LEU A 56 -17.49 0.40 15.59
CA LEU A 56 -17.97 -0.19 14.35
C LEU A 56 -19.47 0.12 14.15
N PRO A 57 -19.92 0.29 12.89
CA PRO A 57 -21.33 0.61 12.61
C PRO A 57 -22.27 -0.52 13.01
N VAL A 58 -21.79 -1.75 12.95
CA VAL A 58 -22.49 -2.99 13.30
C VAL A 58 -21.60 -3.88 14.15
N GLU A 59 -22.21 -4.72 14.97
CA GLU A 59 -21.49 -5.75 15.70
C GLU A 59 -20.99 -6.83 14.73
N ILE A 60 -19.73 -7.23 14.90
CA ILE A 60 -19.12 -8.36 14.20
C ILE A 60 -18.95 -9.49 15.21
N VAL A 61 -19.79 -10.52 15.08
CA VAL A 61 -19.94 -11.60 16.08
C VAL A 61 -18.71 -12.51 16.11
N SER A 62 -18.15 -12.79 14.94
CA SER A 62 -16.95 -13.62 14.79
C SER A 62 -15.89 -12.86 13.98
N PRO A 63 -15.00 -12.11 14.66
CA PRO A 63 -13.88 -11.44 14.02
C PRO A 63 -12.84 -12.43 13.46
N ILE A 64 -12.28 -12.10 12.30
CA ILE A 64 -11.05 -12.70 11.77
C ILE A 64 -9.88 -11.87 12.28
N SER A 65 -9.16 -12.33 13.29
CA SER A 65 -8.01 -11.60 13.84
C SER A 65 -6.77 -12.47 13.86
N MET A 66 -5.62 -11.83 13.63
CA MET A 66 -4.28 -12.42 13.81
C MET A 66 -3.50 -11.66 14.90
N GLY A 67 -4.19 -10.84 15.71
CA GLY A 67 -3.57 -10.02 16.76
C GLY A 67 -3.13 -8.63 16.30
N GLU A 68 -3.64 -8.13 15.17
CA GLU A 68 -3.33 -6.79 14.65
C GLU A 68 -3.78 -5.65 15.57
N GLY A 69 -3.12 -4.50 15.44
CA GLY A 69 -3.26 -3.38 16.37
C GLY A 69 -2.37 -3.53 17.60
N CYS A 70 -2.55 -2.64 18.58
CA CYS A 70 -1.64 -2.50 19.72
C CYS A 70 -0.16 -2.36 19.28
N THR A 71 0.08 -1.67 18.15
CA THR A 71 1.41 -1.49 17.60
C THR A 71 2.21 -0.52 18.47
N PRO A 72 3.54 -0.64 18.55
CA PRO A 72 4.33 0.24 19.42
C PRO A 72 4.19 1.71 19.04
N LEU A 73 4.05 2.58 20.05
CA LEU A 73 4.24 4.03 19.93
C LEU A 73 5.55 4.38 20.63
N ILE A 74 6.60 4.65 19.85
CA ILE A 74 7.94 4.92 20.40
C ILE A 74 8.28 6.39 20.26
N GLN A 75 8.75 7.02 21.32
CA GLN A 75 9.29 8.38 21.25
C GLN A 75 10.79 8.32 20.96
N LYS A 76 11.26 9.13 20.01
CA LYS A 76 12.70 9.24 19.70
C LYS A 76 13.08 10.69 19.46
N ALA A 77 14.30 11.06 19.87
CA ALA A 77 14.84 12.39 19.59
C ALA A 77 15.08 12.56 18.09
N TRP A 78 14.70 13.72 17.56
CA TRP A 78 14.98 14.18 16.21
C TRP A 78 15.35 15.66 16.31
N ASP A 79 16.65 15.95 16.23
CA ASP A 79 17.20 17.27 16.53
C ASP A 79 16.69 17.77 17.90
N ASP A 80 16.13 18.98 17.97
CA ASP A 80 15.55 19.56 19.19
C ASP A 80 14.13 19.05 19.50
N HIS A 81 13.62 18.08 18.74
CA HIS A 81 12.26 17.54 18.88
C HIS A 81 12.23 16.11 19.41
N ARG A 82 11.07 15.69 19.91
CA ARG A 82 10.82 14.32 20.40
C ARG A 82 9.51 13.75 19.84
N PRO A 83 9.42 13.51 18.52
CA PRO A 83 8.23 12.92 17.91
C PRO A 83 7.99 11.49 18.40
N HIS A 84 6.72 11.10 18.35
CA HIS A 84 6.30 9.72 18.52
C HIS A 84 6.15 9.04 17.16
N PHE A 85 6.54 7.78 17.09
CA PHE A 85 6.48 6.93 15.91
C PHE A 85 5.55 5.75 16.16
N LYS A 86 4.46 5.67 15.39
CA LYS A 86 3.52 4.56 15.43
C LYS A 86 3.98 3.47 14.47
N LEU A 87 4.48 2.35 14.98
CA LEU A 87 5.23 1.36 14.20
C LEU A 87 4.29 0.31 13.57
N GLU A 88 3.54 0.70 12.55
CA GLU A 88 2.52 -0.15 11.90
C GLU A 88 3.06 -1.38 11.17
N TRP A 89 4.39 -1.50 10.99
CA TRP A 89 5.01 -2.70 10.43
C TRP A 89 5.10 -3.87 11.43
N PHE A 90 4.72 -3.66 12.70
CA PHE A 90 4.57 -4.74 13.69
C PHE A 90 3.26 -5.54 13.51
N SER A 91 2.36 -5.09 12.63
CA SER A 91 1.16 -5.86 12.31
C SER A 91 1.52 -7.19 11.60
N PRO A 92 0.66 -8.22 11.65
CA PRO A 92 0.96 -9.58 11.17
C PRO A 92 1.52 -9.71 9.74
N THR A 93 1.08 -8.88 8.80
CA THR A 93 1.62 -8.85 7.41
C THR A 93 2.64 -7.74 7.17
N SER A 94 3.10 -7.13 8.26
CA SER A 94 4.01 -6.00 8.32
C SER A 94 3.46 -4.73 7.67
N SER A 95 2.16 -4.49 7.80
CA SER A 95 1.52 -3.29 7.26
C SER A 95 0.28 -2.86 8.04
N PHE A 96 0.02 -1.54 8.04
CA PHE A 96 -1.25 -0.98 8.53
C PHE A 96 -2.48 -1.53 7.80
N LYS A 97 -2.31 -2.15 6.61
CA LYS A 97 -3.40 -2.74 5.83
C LYS A 97 -4.19 -3.80 6.62
N ASP A 98 -3.52 -4.47 7.54
CA ASP A 98 -4.10 -5.46 8.44
C ASP A 98 -5.30 -4.90 9.19
N ARG A 99 -5.21 -3.62 9.62
CA ARG A 99 -6.27 -2.94 10.36
C ARG A 99 -7.57 -2.85 9.58
N GLY A 100 -7.49 -2.49 8.30
CA GLY A 100 -8.67 -2.41 7.45
C GLY A 100 -9.16 -3.78 7.02
N THR A 101 -8.25 -4.68 6.66
CA THR A 101 -8.59 -6.00 6.12
C THR A 101 -9.32 -6.87 7.13
N THR A 102 -8.88 -6.89 8.40
CA THR A 102 -9.54 -7.68 9.44
C THR A 102 -11.02 -7.33 9.58
N VAL A 103 -11.38 -6.03 9.62
CA VAL A 103 -12.78 -5.59 9.72
C VAL A 103 -13.55 -5.86 8.43
N MET A 104 -12.95 -5.54 7.28
CA MET A 104 -13.53 -5.75 5.97
C MET A 104 -13.91 -7.23 5.74
N LEU A 105 -12.97 -8.16 5.90
CA LEU A 105 -13.23 -9.57 5.65
C LEU A 105 -14.13 -10.20 6.71
N SER A 106 -14.04 -9.76 7.97
CA SER A 106 -14.95 -10.25 9.01
C SER A 106 -16.41 -9.87 8.72
N MET A 107 -16.63 -8.64 8.27
CA MET A 107 -17.97 -8.18 7.87
C MET A 107 -18.48 -8.96 6.65
N LEU A 108 -17.65 -9.10 5.60
CA LEU A 108 -18.04 -9.85 4.40
C LEU A 108 -18.36 -11.32 4.72
N ARG A 109 -17.55 -11.96 5.58
CA ARG A 109 -17.82 -13.33 6.05
C ARG A 109 -19.13 -13.40 6.82
N GLN A 110 -19.41 -12.43 7.69
CA GLN A 110 -20.68 -12.35 8.43
C GLN A 110 -21.88 -12.16 7.50
N GLN A 111 -21.70 -11.54 6.33
CA GLN A 111 -22.71 -11.41 5.27
C GLN A 111 -22.80 -12.65 4.35
N GLY A 112 -22.10 -13.74 4.68
CA GLY A 112 -22.14 -14.99 3.92
C GLY A 112 -21.22 -15.03 2.69
N ILE A 113 -20.36 -14.03 2.49
CA ILE A 113 -19.35 -14.06 1.42
C ILE A 113 -18.25 -15.06 1.79
N THR A 114 -18.00 -16.03 0.91
CA THR A 114 -16.99 -17.10 1.11
C THR A 114 -15.81 -17.00 0.15
N SER A 115 -15.89 -16.14 -0.85
CA SER A 115 -14.85 -15.92 -1.85
C SER A 115 -14.73 -14.43 -2.17
N VAL A 116 -13.50 -13.92 -2.17
CA VAL A 116 -13.21 -12.51 -2.45
C VAL A 116 -12.18 -12.34 -3.55
N LEU A 117 -12.32 -11.23 -4.27
CA LEU A 117 -11.45 -10.80 -5.35
C LEU A 117 -10.83 -9.45 -4.99
N GLU A 118 -9.52 -9.30 -5.17
CA GLU A 118 -8.84 -8.02 -5.03
C GLU A 118 -7.77 -7.82 -6.11
N ASP A 119 -7.65 -6.63 -6.65
CA ASP A 119 -6.67 -6.26 -7.67
C ASP A 119 -5.45 -5.56 -7.05
N SER A 120 -4.76 -6.16 -6.06
CA SER A 120 -3.60 -5.52 -5.42
C SER A 120 -2.34 -6.39 -5.46
N SER A 121 -1.24 -5.83 -5.96
CA SER A 121 0.08 -6.47 -5.97
C SER A 121 0.96 -6.14 -4.77
N GLY A 122 0.47 -5.33 -3.83
CA GLY A 122 1.25 -4.81 -2.70
C GLY A 122 0.75 -5.31 -1.35
N ASN A 123 0.91 -4.48 -0.31
CA ASN A 123 0.50 -4.82 1.06
C ASN A 123 -1.01 -5.09 1.20
N GLY A 124 -1.86 -4.51 0.35
CA GLY A 124 -3.30 -4.79 0.33
C GLY A 124 -3.58 -6.26 0.03
N GLY A 125 -3.08 -6.73 -1.11
CA GLY A 125 -3.25 -8.13 -1.53
C GLY A 125 -2.60 -9.13 -0.56
N ALA A 126 -1.42 -8.80 -0.02
CA ALA A 126 -0.78 -9.63 1.02
C ALA A 126 -1.64 -9.74 2.29
N SER A 127 -2.21 -8.62 2.75
CA SER A 127 -3.12 -8.60 3.89
C SER A 127 -4.39 -9.39 3.61
N VAL A 128 -5.07 -9.16 2.48
CA VAL A 128 -6.30 -9.89 2.11
C VAL A 128 -6.05 -11.38 1.95
N ALA A 129 -4.92 -11.79 1.37
CA ALA A 129 -4.52 -13.20 1.30
C ALA A 129 -4.37 -13.82 2.71
N ALA A 130 -3.63 -13.17 3.61
CA ALA A 130 -3.38 -13.67 4.96
C ALA A 130 -4.67 -13.78 5.79
N TYR A 131 -5.46 -12.71 5.84
CA TYR A 131 -6.73 -12.70 6.58
C TYR A 131 -7.80 -13.57 5.94
N GLY A 132 -7.81 -13.71 4.61
CA GLY A 132 -8.69 -14.66 3.94
C GLY A 132 -8.38 -16.09 4.36
N ALA A 133 -7.10 -16.46 4.42
CA ALA A 133 -6.67 -17.76 4.93
C ALA A 133 -7.08 -17.96 6.40
N ALA A 134 -6.80 -16.99 7.28
CA ALA A 134 -7.20 -17.03 8.69
C ALA A 134 -8.73 -17.09 8.87
N GLY A 135 -9.47 -16.51 7.93
CA GLY A 135 -10.93 -16.48 7.92
C GLY A 135 -11.62 -17.64 7.20
N ALA A 136 -10.85 -18.58 6.64
CA ALA A 136 -11.32 -19.66 5.77
C ALA A 136 -12.12 -19.16 4.54
N MET A 137 -11.71 -18.03 3.96
CA MET A 137 -12.28 -17.47 2.73
C MET A 137 -11.36 -17.77 1.54
N ARG A 138 -11.95 -18.09 0.39
CA ARG A 138 -11.19 -18.20 -0.86
C ARG A 138 -10.78 -16.80 -1.32
N VAL A 139 -9.50 -16.61 -1.61
CA VAL A 139 -8.97 -15.32 -2.05
C VAL A 139 -8.40 -15.46 -3.45
N LYS A 140 -8.85 -14.60 -4.35
CA LYS A 140 -8.24 -14.38 -5.65
C LYS A 140 -7.64 -12.99 -5.72
N ILE A 141 -6.37 -12.91 -6.10
CA ILE A 141 -5.65 -11.66 -6.32
C ILE A 141 -5.33 -11.50 -7.81
N VAL A 142 -5.72 -10.36 -8.37
CA VAL A 142 -5.31 -9.93 -9.72
C VAL A 142 -4.16 -8.94 -9.56
N ALA A 143 -2.99 -9.26 -10.12
CA ALA A 143 -1.78 -8.45 -9.96
C ALA A 143 -1.09 -8.23 -11.31
N PRO A 144 -0.40 -7.10 -11.53
CA PRO A 144 0.39 -6.92 -12.74
C PRO A 144 1.50 -7.96 -12.83
N ALA A 145 1.81 -8.44 -14.04
CA ALA A 145 2.88 -9.42 -14.26
C ALA A 145 4.27 -8.94 -13.80
N HIS A 146 4.47 -7.62 -13.76
CA HIS A 146 5.71 -6.98 -13.28
C HIS A 146 5.70 -6.70 -11.76
N ALA A 147 4.72 -7.19 -11.01
CA ALA A 147 4.65 -7.06 -9.56
C ALA A 147 5.87 -7.68 -8.86
N SER A 148 6.19 -7.18 -7.67
CA SER A 148 7.29 -7.69 -6.86
C SER A 148 7.17 -9.20 -6.61
N PRO A 149 8.14 -10.03 -7.03
CA PRO A 149 8.09 -11.48 -6.84
C PRO A 149 7.93 -11.90 -5.38
N ALA A 150 8.52 -11.14 -4.45
CA ALA A 150 8.42 -11.41 -3.02
C ALA A 150 6.97 -11.27 -2.51
N LYS A 151 6.23 -10.27 -2.99
CA LYS A 151 4.81 -10.06 -2.63
C LYS A 151 3.92 -11.12 -3.25
N ILE A 152 4.17 -11.50 -4.50
CA ILE A 152 3.48 -12.61 -5.16
C ILE A 152 3.70 -13.93 -4.40
N ALA A 153 4.95 -14.20 -3.99
CA ALA A 153 5.27 -15.37 -3.19
C ALA A 153 4.56 -15.34 -1.82
N GLN A 154 4.55 -14.20 -1.13
CA GLN A 154 3.83 -14.03 0.14
C GLN A 154 2.33 -14.33 0.00
N MET A 155 1.66 -13.76 -1.02
CA MET A 155 0.23 -14.00 -1.27
C MET A 155 -0.07 -15.47 -1.57
N ARG A 156 0.75 -16.12 -2.40
CA ARG A 156 0.61 -17.56 -2.69
C ARG A 156 0.88 -18.44 -1.48
N ALA A 157 1.82 -18.06 -0.61
CA ALA A 157 2.13 -18.79 0.61
C ALA A 157 0.94 -18.81 1.59
N TYR A 158 0.13 -17.75 1.61
CA TYR A 158 -1.14 -17.73 2.34
C TYR A 158 -2.27 -18.51 1.64
N GLY A 159 -2.05 -19.04 0.44
CA GLY A 159 -3.03 -19.85 -0.29
C GLY A 159 -3.95 -19.07 -1.23
N ALA A 160 -3.65 -17.80 -1.54
CA ALA A 160 -4.42 -17.05 -2.53
C ALA A 160 -4.15 -17.54 -3.96
N GLU A 161 -5.19 -17.59 -4.79
CA GLU A 161 -5.06 -17.72 -6.25
C GLU A 161 -4.55 -16.39 -6.80
N VAL A 162 -3.35 -16.36 -7.37
CA VAL A 162 -2.77 -15.13 -7.93
C VAL A 162 -2.77 -15.20 -9.46
N GLN A 163 -3.63 -14.40 -10.08
CA GLN A 163 -3.69 -14.17 -11.52
C GLN A 163 -2.78 -12.99 -11.89
N LEU A 164 -1.76 -13.26 -12.70
CA LEU A 164 -0.89 -12.23 -13.24
C LEU A 164 -1.48 -11.71 -14.55
N VAL A 165 -1.56 -10.39 -14.71
CA VAL A 165 -2.09 -9.71 -15.89
C VAL A 165 -1.02 -8.80 -16.48
N ASP A 166 -0.77 -8.94 -17.78
CA ASP A 166 0.16 -8.08 -18.49
C ASP A 166 -0.42 -6.67 -18.70
N GLY A 167 0.45 -5.67 -18.69
CA GLY A 167 0.07 -4.28 -18.94
C GLY A 167 0.06 -3.38 -17.70
N PRO A 168 -0.51 -2.18 -17.81
CA PRO A 168 -0.56 -1.20 -16.73
C PRO A 168 -1.49 -1.65 -15.59
N ARG A 169 -1.39 -0.97 -14.44
CA ARG A 169 -2.24 -1.20 -13.26
C ARG A 169 -3.73 -1.20 -13.62
N GLN A 170 -4.17 -0.31 -14.51
CA GLN A 170 -5.58 -0.20 -14.92
C GLN A 170 -6.12 -1.52 -15.48
N THR A 171 -5.33 -2.27 -16.26
CA THR A 171 -5.74 -3.55 -16.83
C THR A 171 -6.06 -4.58 -15.75
N CYS A 172 -5.38 -4.53 -14.60
CA CYS A 172 -5.69 -5.40 -13.47
C CYS A 172 -7.02 -5.03 -12.79
N GLU A 173 -7.30 -3.73 -12.67
CA GLU A 173 -8.55 -3.23 -12.11
C GLU A 173 -9.72 -3.60 -13.03
N ASP A 174 -9.59 -3.35 -14.34
CA ASP A 174 -10.61 -3.68 -15.33
C ASP A 174 -10.93 -5.20 -15.34
N GLU A 175 -9.89 -6.03 -15.25
CA GLU A 175 -10.05 -7.48 -15.17
C GLU A 175 -10.72 -7.92 -13.86
N ALA A 176 -10.42 -7.27 -12.75
CA ALA A 176 -11.09 -7.56 -11.48
C ALA A 176 -12.55 -7.11 -11.48
N VAL A 177 -12.87 -5.95 -12.05
CA VAL A 177 -14.25 -5.48 -12.24
C VAL A 177 -15.03 -6.44 -13.16
N ARG A 178 -14.39 -6.98 -14.20
CA ARG A 178 -15.02 -8.00 -15.06
C ARG A 178 -15.35 -9.28 -14.28
N GLN A 179 -14.42 -9.75 -13.45
CA GLN A 179 -14.62 -10.95 -12.61
C GLN A 179 -15.53 -10.70 -11.40
N SER A 180 -15.82 -9.44 -11.05
CA SER A 180 -16.71 -9.11 -9.92
C SER A 180 -18.15 -9.57 -10.12
N ALA A 181 -18.52 -9.97 -11.35
CA ALA A 181 -19.81 -10.57 -11.66
C ALA A 181 -20.00 -11.97 -11.02
N SER A 182 -18.91 -12.66 -10.65
CA SER A 182 -18.96 -14.00 -10.07
C SER A 182 -18.25 -14.14 -8.72
N ILE A 183 -17.29 -13.26 -8.41
CA ILE A 183 -16.57 -13.24 -7.13
C ILE A 183 -16.73 -11.86 -6.50
N PHE A 184 -17.03 -11.78 -5.21
CA PHE A 184 -17.24 -10.50 -4.56
C PHE A 184 -15.97 -9.64 -4.56
N PHE A 185 -16.04 -8.42 -5.08
CA PHE A 185 -14.90 -7.52 -5.18
C PHE A 185 -14.63 -6.81 -3.84
N ALA A 186 -13.55 -7.20 -3.16
CA ALA A 186 -13.16 -6.75 -1.83
C ALA A 186 -11.91 -5.87 -1.85
N ASN A 187 -11.81 -4.94 -2.82
CA ASN A 187 -10.68 -4.03 -2.90
C ASN A 187 -10.67 -3.03 -1.73
N HIS A 188 -9.52 -2.93 -1.05
CA HIS A 188 -9.32 -2.05 0.11
C HIS A 188 -9.53 -0.54 -0.11
N ASN A 189 -9.52 -0.06 -1.36
CA ASN A 189 -9.82 1.34 -1.71
C ASN A 189 -11.31 1.57 -1.99
N TRP A 190 -12.05 0.51 -2.33
CA TRP A 190 -13.50 0.56 -2.57
C TRP A 190 -14.29 0.27 -1.29
N GLN A 191 -13.87 -0.73 -0.53
CA GLN A 191 -14.63 -1.24 0.61
C GLN A 191 -14.73 -0.24 1.77
N PRO A 192 -15.95 0.15 2.20
CA PRO A 192 -16.13 1.12 3.30
C PRO A 192 -15.64 0.58 4.65
N PHE A 193 -15.87 -0.70 4.92
CA PHE A 193 -15.44 -1.36 6.17
C PHE A 193 -13.91 -1.44 6.30
N PHE A 194 -13.16 -1.32 5.20
CA PHE A 194 -11.70 -1.18 5.28
C PHE A 194 -11.30 0.11 6.01
N LEU A 195 -12.01 1.23 5.80
CA LEU A 195 -11.77 2.46 6.56
C LEU A 195 -12.21 2.33 8.02
N GLU A 196 -13.31 1.64 8.29
CA GLU A 196 -13.80 1.39 9.65
C GLU A 196 -12.81 0.58 10.49
N GLY A 197 -12.03 -0.30 9.86
CA GLY A 197 -10.90 -0.95 10.51
C GLY A 197 -9.67 -0.04 10.62
N THR A 198 -9.35 0.68 9.54
CA THR A 198 -8.18 1.57 9.49
C THR A 198 -8.24 2.68 10.54
N LYS A 199 -9.43 3.24 10.83
CA LYS A 199 -9.60 4.30 11.83
C LYS A 199 -9.17 3.90 13.24
N SER A 200 -9.09 2.60 13.54
CA SER A 200 -8.60 2.11 14.83
C SER A 200 -7.22 2.66 15.21
N VAL A 201 -6.37 2.99 14.24
CA VAL A 201 -5.06 3.62 14.49
C VAL A 201 -5.19 4.95 15.24
N GLY A 202 -6.25 5.74 14.97
CA GLY A 202 -6.50 7.01 15.63
C GLY A 202 -6.95 6.83 17.08
N TYR A 203 -7.82 5.86 17.35
CA TYR A 203 -8.22 5.53 18.74
C TYR A 203 -7.05 4.95 19.52
N GLU A 204 -6.19 4.17 18.87
CA GLU A 204 -5.02 3.59 19.50
C GLU A 204 -3.96 4.64 19.83
N ILE A 205 -3.70 5.60 18.93
CA ILE A 205 -2.86 6.76 19.24
C ILE A 205 -3.44 7.58 20.40
N TRP A 206 -4.75 7.80 20.40
CA TRP A 206 -5.43 8.51 21.49
C TRP A 206 -5.29 7.75 22.82
N GLU A 207 -5.50 6.44 22.83
CA GLU A 207 -5.32 5.60 24.03
C GLU A 207 -3.86 5.60 24.52
N ASP A 208 -2.90 5.42 23.61
CA ASP A 208 -1.46 5.39 23.92
C ASP A 208 -0.96 6.71 24.51
N LEU A 209 -1.54 7.84 24.08
CA LEU A 209 -1.27 9.17 24.60
C LEU A 209 -2.13 9.51 25.83
N ASN A 210 -2.53 8.49 26.59
CA ASN A 210 -3.34 8.63 27.80
C ASN A 210 -4.63 9.43 27.57
N PHE A 211 -5.29 9.14 26.45
CA PHE A 211 -6.54 9.79 26.01
C PHE A 211 -6.40 11.29 25.73
N GLN A 212 -5.21 11.72 25.32
CA GLN A 212 -4.98 13.05 24.79
C GLN A 212 -4.80 12.97 23.27
N ALA A 213 -5.56 13.79 22.54
CA ALA A 213 -5.34 13.93 21.10
C ALA A 213 -3.99 14.64 20.86
N PRO A 214 -3.14 14.14 19.95
CA PRO A 214 -1.92 14.84 19.59
C PRO A 214 -2.24 16.16 18.86
N ASP A 215 -1.31 17.10 18.84
CA ASP A 215 -1.48 18.33 18.05
C ASP A 215 -1.44 18.05 16.55
N ASN A 216 -0.51 17.18 16.14
CA ASN A 216 -0.14 16.93 14.76
C ASN A 216 0.09 15.43 14.54
N ILE A 217 -0.33 14.94 13.37
CA ILE A 217 0.00 13.59 12.91
C ILE A 217 0.54 13.69 11.50
N VAL A 218 1.72 13.12 11.27
CA VAL A 218 2.36 13.07 9.95
C VAL A 218 2.28 11.64 9.43
N MET A 219 1.80 11.46 8.19
CA MET A 219 1.68 10.13 7.60
C MET A 219 1.87 10.10 6.08
N PRO A 220 2.46 9.02 5.54
CA PRO A 220 2.53 8.81 4.10
C PRO A 220 1.18 8.41 3.53
N ALA A 221 0.90 8.86 2.30
CA ALA A 221 -0.31 8.49 1.57
C ALA A 221 -0.01 8.02 0.14
N GLY A 222 -0.45 6.81 -0.18
CA GLY A 222 -0.77 6.42 -1.56
C GLY A 222 -2.18 6.89 -1.91
N ALA A 223 -3.17 6.03 -1.70
CA ALA A 223 -4.59 6.32 -1.91
C ALA A 223 -5.24 7.13 -0.77
N GLY A 224 -4.55 7.27 0.38
CA GLY A 224 -5.03 8.08 1.51
C GLY A 224 -5.91 7.35 2.54
N SER A 225 -6.05 6.02 2.49
CA SER A 225 -6.89 5.29 3.46
C SER A 225 -6.49 5.49 4.92
N ASN A 226 -5.19 5.55 5.23
CA ASN A 226 -4.72 5.83 6.60
C ASN A 226 -5.08 7.26 7.05
N VAL A 227 -5.01 8.23 6.13
CA VAL A 227 -5.41 9.63 6.38
C VAL A 227 -6.89 9.71 6.70
N LEU A 228 -7.72 9.07 5.86
CA LEU A 228 -9.16 9.00 6.07
C LEU A 228 -9.50 8.28 7.38
N GLY A 229 -8.80 7.17 7.69
CA GLY A 229 -8.97 6.46 8.95
C GLY A 229 -8.70 7.36 10.17
N CYS A 230 -7.58 8.07 10.20
CA CYS A 230 -7.28 9.03 11.26
C CYS A 230 -8.34 10.13 11.34
N TYR A 231 -8.70 10.75 10.22
CA TYR A 231 -9.73 11.78 10.19
C TYR A 231 -11.06 11.30 10.74
N LEU A 232 -11.51 10.10 10.33
CA LEU A 232 -12.71 9.47 10.87
C LEU A 232 -12.58 9.31 12.38
N ALA A 233 -11.55 8.62 12.88
CA ALA A 233 -11.40 8.38 14.31
C ALA A 233 -11.44 9.65 15.16
N PHE A 234 -10.66 10.68 14.81
CA PHE A 234 -10.66 11.92 15.57
C PHE A 234 -11.97 12.72 15.40
N SER A 235 -12.62 12.67 14.23
CA SER A 235 -13.94 13.26 14.04
C SER A 235 -15.01 12.56 14.88
N GLU A 236 -14.93 11.24 15.05
CA GLU A 236 -15.83 10.48 15.91
C GLU A 236 -15.59 10.77 17.39
N LEU A 237 -14.33 10.84 17.82
CA LEU A 237 -13.96 11.22 19.19
C LEU A 237 -14.42 12.65 19.51
N MET A 238 -14.27 13.58 18.56
CA MET A 238 -14.74 14.96 18.69
C MET A 238 -16.27 15.01 18.84
N ARG A 239 -17.00 14.29 17.97
CA ARG A 239 -18.47 14.20 18.06
C ARG A 239 -18.96 13.50 19.32
N ALA A 240 -18.17 12.57 19.87
CA ALA A 240 -18.44 11.89 21.14
C ALA A 240 -17.97 12.70 22.38
N GLY A 241 -17.45 13.93 22.20
CA GLY A 241 -16.98 14.78 23.28
C GLY A 241 -15.73 14.27 24.01
N GLN A 242 -15.00 13.31 23.42
CA GLN A 242 -13.80 12.72 24.02
C GLN A 242 -12.55 13.58 23.82
N ILE A 243 -12.57 14.48 22.84
CA ILE A 243 -11.48 15.42 22.53
C ILE A 243 -12.08 16.79 22.19
N GLN A 244 -11.27 17.85 22.36
CA GLN A 244 -11.70 19.24 22.11
C GLN A 244 -11.29 19.78 20.73
N LYS A 245 -10.33 19.11 20.08
CA LYS A 245 -9.85 19.46 18.73
C LYS A 245 -9.43 18.21 17.97
N ILE A 246 -9.65 18.23 16.66
CA ILE A 246 -9.09 17.22 15.76
C ILE A 246 -7.60 17.58 15.53
N PRO A 247 -6.68 16.60 15.60
CA PRO A 247 -5.27 16.81 15.26
C PRO A 247 -5.10 17.31 13.82
N LYS A 248 -4.10 18.15 13.58
CA LYS A 248 -3.72 18.51 12.21
C LYS A 248 -3.10 17.29 11.53
N LEU A 249 -3.67 16.89 10.39
CA LEU A 249 -3.17 15.76 9.60
C LEU A 249 -2.27 16.28 8.49
N PHE A 250 -1.00 15.88 8.52
CA PHE A 250 0.00 16.18 7.50
C PHE A 250 0.22 14.94 6.64
N VAL A 251 0.13 15.13 5.33
CA VAL A 251 0.21 14.04 4.35
C VAL A 251 1.48 14.19 3.53
N CYS A 252 2.30 13.13 3.47
CA CYS A 252 3.45 13.08 2.59
C CYS A 252 3.26 12.10 1.44
N GLN A 253 3.71 12.50 0.24
CA GLN A 253 3.71 11.68 -0.97
C GLN A 253 5.07 11.74 -1.66
N PRO A 254 5.50 10.68 -2.35
CA PRO A 254 6.75 10.72 -3.10
C PRO A 254 6.65 11.73 -4.25
N LEU A 255 7.70 12.54 -4.45
CA LEU A 255 7.75 13.58 -5.49
C LEU A 255 7.38 13.04 -6.89
N ASN A 256 7.78 11.81 -7.19
CA ASN A 256 7.54 11.17 -8.49
C ASN A 256 6.12 10.57 -8.64
N CYS A 257 5.31 10.53 -7.59
CA CYS A 257 3.94 10.05 -7.63
C CYS A 257 3.13 10.69 -6.49
N SER A 258 2.68 11.93 -6.71
CA SER A 258 2.01 12.75 -5.68
C SER A 258 0.69 13.37 -6.17
N PRO A 259 -0.29 12.56 -6.60
CA PRO A 259 -1.53 13.12 -7.14
C PRO A 259 -2.37 13.84 -6.08
N ILE A 260 -2.21 13.56 -4.77
CA ILE A 260 -2.99 14.22 -3.69
C ILE A 260 -2.49 15.65 -3.58
N ASP A 261 -1.17 15.81 -3.54
CA ASP A 261 -0.55 17.13 -3.63
C ASP A 261 -0.99 17.88 -4.89
N ALA A 262 -1.04 17.22 -6.06
CA ALA A 262 -1.48 17.87 -7.30
C ALA A 262 -2.89 18.49 -7.19
N SER A 263 -3.88 17.75 -6.69
CA SER A 263 -5.24 18.26 -6.47
C SER A 263 -5.28 19.33 -5.38
N PHE A 264 -4.52 19.14 -4.30
CA PHE A 264 -4.48 20.06 -3.17
C PHE A 264 -3.91 21.43 -3.56
N GLN A 265 -2.78 21.47 -4.27
CA GLN A 265 -2.16 22.73 -4.73
C GLN A 265 -3.07 23.49 -5.70
N ALA A 266 -3.84 22.76 -6.51
CA ALA A 266 -4.81 23.34 -7.41
C ALA A 266 -6.10 23.81 -6.70
N GLY A 267 -6.29 23.51 -5.41
CA GLY A 267 -7.49 23.88 -4.66
C GLY A 267 -8.76 23.15 -5.11
N VAL A 268 -8.63 21.96 -5.70
CA VAL A 268 -9.76 21.18 -6.22
C VAL A 268 -9.87 19.82 -5.55
N THR A 269 -11.09 19.29 -5.49
CA THR A 269 -11.38 17.95 -4.95
C THR A 269 -11.31 16.86 -6.02
N THR A 270 -11.20 17.25 -7.29
CA THR A 270 -11.07 16.35 -8.45
C THR A 270 -9.61 15.99 -8.73
N PRO A 271 -9.33 14.83 -9.35
CA PRO A 271 -7.98 14.46 -9.74
C PRO A 271 -7.38 15.48 -10.71
N VAL A 272 -6.18 15.96 -10.40
CA VAL A 272 -5.37 16.79 -11.30
C VAL A 272 -4.28 15.92 -11.91
N ALA A 273 -4.18 15.94 -13.23
CA ALA A 273 -3.14 15.20 -13.93
C ALA A 273 -1.76 15.72 -13.52
N ARG A 274 -0.87 14.79 -13.16
CA ARG A 274 0.54 15.04 -12.90
C ARG A 274 1.33 13.88 -13.48
N GLU A 275 2.50 14.19 -14.06
CA GLU A 275 3.39 13.15 -14.55
C GLU A 275 3.79 12.20 -13.42
N ILE A 276 3.72 10.90 -13.69
CA ILE A 276 4.10 9.85 -12.74
C ILE A 276 5.36 9.18 -13.22
N ARG A 277 6.35 9.17 -12.34
CA ARG A 277 7.66 8.55 -12.56
C ARG A 277 7.90 7.48 -11.51
N LYS A 278 8.89 6.62 -11.77
CA LYS A 278 9.27 5.56 -10.84
C LYS A 278 9.70 6.13 -9.48
N THR A 279 9.32 5.46 -8.41
CA THR A 279 9.70 5.80 -7.02
C THR A 279 10.07 4.52 -6.27
N VAL A 280 10.98 4.62 -5.29
CA VAL A 280 11.22 3.52 -4.33
C VAL A 280 10.07 3.29 -3.38
N SER A 281 9.22 4.29 -3.18
CA SER A 281 8.06 4.16 -2.30
C SER A 281 6.89 3.50 -3.04
N GLU A 282 7.07 2.22 -3.38
CA GLU A 282 6.10 1.43 -4.16
C GLU A 282 4.71 1.41 -3.51
N GLY A 283 4.65 1.29 -2.18
CA GLY A 283 3.40 1.27 -1.42
C GLY A 283 2.58 2.57 -1.46
N THR A 284 3.20 3.68 -1.88
CA THR A 284 2.55 4.99 -2.03
C THR A 284 2.43 5.43 -3.49
N ALA A 285 2.90 4.63 -4.45
CA ALA A 285 2.89 4.95 -5.87
C ALA A 285 1.52 4.65 -6.52
N ILE A 286 0.49 5.42 -6.16
CA ILE A 286 -0.88 5.22 -6.67
C ILE A 286 -1.26 6.39 -7.57
N ALA A 287 -1.43 6.10 -8.86
CA ALA A 287 -1.64 7.07 -9.93
C ALA A 287 -3.03 7.69 -9.98
N HIS A 288 -4.06 6.84 -9.87
CA HIS A 288 -5.45 7.23 -9.94
C HIS A 288 -6.12 6.96 -8.59
N ARG A 289 -6.81 7.97 -8.07
CA ARG A 289 -7.61 7.84 -6.85
C ARG A 289 -9.05 7.53 -7.21
N LEU A 290 -9.66 6.69 -6.39
CA LEU A 290 -11.08 6.37 -6.48
C LEU A 290 -11.94 7.34 -5.65
N ARG A 291 -11.39 7.93 -4.57
CA ARG A 291 -12.13 8.81 -3.64
C ARG A 291 -11.64 10.27 -3.75
N PRO A 292 -12.55 11.27 -3.73
CA PRO A 292 -12.16 12.68 -3.60
C PRO A 292 -11.50 12.95 -2.25
N THR A 293 -10.58 13.92 -2.19
CA THR A 293 -9.82 14.29 -0.98
C THR A 293 -10.42 15.54 -0.31
N GLU A 294 -10.66 15.48 1.00
CA GLU A 294 -10.71 16.64 1.89
C GLU A 294 -9.25 16.89 2.40
N GLY A 295 -8.78 18.14 2.35
CA GLY A 295 -7.37 18.53 2.13
C GLY A 295 -6.29 18.14 3.17
N ALA A 296 -5.01 18.38 2.81
CA ALA A 296 -3.86 18.50 3.74
C ALA A 296 -2.62 19.15 3.07
N TYR A 297 -1.86 19.87 3.90
CA TYR A 297 -1.01 21.03 3.63
C TYR A 297 0.42 20.76 3.11
N THR A 298 0.92 21.70 2.30
CA THR A 298 2.33 22.08 2.24
C THR A 298 2.55 23.25 3.20
N ALA A 299 3.55 23.17 4.07
CA ALA A 299 4.02 24.33 4.81
C ALA A 299 5.08 25.04 3.97
N THR A 300 4.70 26.17 3.39
CA THR A 300 5.66 27.14 2.87
C THR A 300 6.10 28.00 4.04
N LEU A 301 7.30 27.74 4.55
CA LEU A 301 7.91 28.54 5.61
C LEU A 301 8.60 29.73 4.95
N TRP A 302 8.27 30.93 5.41
CA TRP A 302 8.99 32.15 5.08
C TRP A 302 9.89 32.51 6.26
N PHE A 303 11.17 32.69 5.99
CA PHE A 303 12.16 33.11 6.98
C PHE A 303 12.37 34.62 6.89
N GLU A 304 12.69 35.27 8.02
CA GLU A 304 12.88 36.73 8.09
C GLU A 304 13.95 37.29 7.14
N ASN A 305 14.86 36.43 6.66
CA ASN A 305 15.89 36.78 5.66
C ASN A 305 15.40 36.71 4.20
N GLY A 306 14.09 36.47 3.97
CA GLY A 306 13.50 36.40 2.64
C GLY A 306 13.67 35.05 1.93
N ALA A 307 14.27 34.04 2.58
CA ALA A 307 14.24 32.68 2.08
C ALA A 307 12.86 32.06 2.31
N PHE A 308 12.42 31.22 1.37
CA PHE A 308 11.27 30.36 1.58
C PHE A 308 11.68 28.89 1.47
N ALA A 309 11.07 28.02 2.27
CA ALA A 309 11.22 26.58 2.16
C ALA A 309 9.85 25.92 2.01
N SER A 310 9.77 24.93 1.12
CA SER A 310 8.64 24.01 1.06
C SER A 310 9.00 22.75 1.83
N LEU A 311 8.26 22.43 2.90
CA LEU A 311 8.45 21.19 3.62
C LEU A 311 7.84 20.02 2.83
N SER A 312 8.70 19.21 2.20
CA SER A 312 8.34 17.96 1.51
C SER A 312 9.17 16.81 2.10
N TYR A 313 8.53 15.74 2.59
CA TYR A 313 9.24 14.52 3.01
C TYR A 313 9.55 13.63 1.79
N ASN A 314 10.83 13.34 1.55
CA ASN A 314 11.30 12.34 0.60
C ASN A 314 12.64 11.75 1.10
N GLY A 315 12.80 10.43 1.05
CA GLY A 315 14.03 9.74 1.44
C GLY A 315 14.88 9.32 0.24
N TYR A 316 16.20 9.55 0.32
CA TYR A 316 17.24 8.65 -0.21
C TYR A 316 18.59 8.84 0.52
N ALA A 317 19.26 7.70 0.72
CA ALA A 317 20.65 7.49 1.17
C ALA A 317 20.96 7.86 2.63
N HIS A 318 20.87 6.87 3.53
CA HIS A 318 21.96 6.43 4.42
C HIS A 318 21.51 5.48 5.54
N PHE A 319 20.24 5.10 5.62
CA PHE A 319 19.72 4.36 6.76
C PHE A 319 19.78 2.82 6.59
N ASP A 320 20.48 2.12 7.48
CA ASP A 320 20.44 0.66 7.67
C ASP A 320 19.71 0.36 8.99
N SER A 321 18.60 -0.37 8.94
CA SER A 321 17.81 -0.68 10.14
C SER A 321 18.60 -1.46 11.19
N ASP A 322 19.65 -2.18 10.78
CA ASP A 322 20.51 -2.96 11.65
C ASP A 322 21.31 -2.07 12.62
N GLU A 323 21.51 -0.77 12.29
CA GLU A 323 22.15 0.22 13.18
C GLU A 323 21.40 0.37 14.51
N TRP A 324 20.07 0.28 14.47
CA TRP A 324 19.22 0.45 15.66
C TRP A 324 19.17 -0.78 16.56
N VAL A 325 19.72 -1.90 16.11
CA VAL A 325 19.80 -3.16 16.86
C VAL A 325 21.26 -3.61 17.06
N GLY A 326 22.21 -2.66 17.03
CA GLY A 326 23.62 -2.93 17.32
C GLY A 326 24.35 -3.68 16.22
N TRP A 327 24.00 -3.42 14.96
CA TRP A 327 24.51 -4.12 13.77
C TRP A 327 24.23 -5.62 13.79
N ILE A 328 23.14 -6.02 14.42
CA ILE A 328 22.65 -7.39 14.40
C ILE A 328 21.62 -7.49 13.29
N GLY A 329 21.97 -8.18 12.20
CA GLY A 329 21.05 -8.37 11.08
C GLY A 329 19.84 -9.23 11.48
N GLU A 330 18.81 -9.22 10.63
CA GLU A 330 17.53 -9.94 10.76
C GLU A 330 17.67 -11.42 11.20
N MET A 331 18.81 -12.04 10.89
CA MET A 331 19.17 -13.42 11.22
C MET A 331 19.87 -13.61 12.57
N GLY A 332 19.92 -12.58 13.42
CA GLY A 332 20.63 -12.59 14.70
C GLY A 332 22.16 -12.60 14.56
N ARG A 333 22.69 -12.45 13.34
CA ARG A 333 24.14 -12.43 13.08
C ARG A 333 24.65 -11.00 13.15
N ALA A 334 25.79 -10.82 13.81
CA ALA A 334 26.52 -9.57 13.75
C ALA A 334 26.94 -9.28 12.30
N LYS A 335 26.72 -8.05 11.87
CA LYS A 335 27.01 -7.52 10.55
C LYS A 335 28.16 -6.53 10.68
N SER A 336 29.16 -6.64 9.82
CA SER A 336 30.26 -5.68 9.84
C SER A 336 29.79 -4.33 9.29
N LEU A 337 30.26 -3.24 9.89
CA LEU A 337 30.14 -1.88 9.35
C LEU A 337 30.69 -1.80 7.92
N ASP A 338 31.71 -2.60 7.59
CA ASP A 338 32.32 -2.65 6.26
C ASP A 338 31.39 -3.26 5.19
N ASP A 339 30.42 -4.08 5.63
CA ASP A 339 29.41 -4.68 4.76
C ASP A 339 28.30 -3.69 4.35
N TYR A 340 28.26 -2.52 5.00
CA TYR A 340 27.29 -1.48 4.70
C TYR A 340 27.41 -1.02 3.24
N GLY A 341 26.31 -1.15 2.51
CA GLY A 341 26.23 -0.78 1.09
C GLY A 341 26.90 -1.74 0.11
N VAL A 342 27.38 -2.92 0.54
CA VAL A 342 27.96 -3.93 -0.36
C VAL A 342 26.98 -4.37 -1.44
N ALA A 343 25.72 -4.63 -1.09
CA ALA A 343 24.68 -4.99 -2.06
C ALA A 343 24.45 -3.88 -3.11
N ARG A 344 24.47 -2.61 -2.68
CA ARG A 344 24.37 -1.44 -3.56
C ARG A 344 25.57 -1.35 -4.51
N ARG A 345 26.79 -1.51 -3.99
CA ARG A 345 28.03 -1.52 -4.79
C ARG A 345 28.05 -2.65 -5.81
N LYS A 346 27.52 -3.82 -5.45
CA LYS A 346 27.36 -4.97 -6.36
C LYS A 346 26.33 -4.65 -7.44
N LEU A 347 25.14 -4.17 -7.08
CA LEU A 347 24.06 -3.81 -8.02
C LEU A 347 24.46 -2.69 -8.98
N ALA A 348 25.23 -1.69 -8.52
CA ALA A 348 25.71 -0.58 -9.34
C ALA A 348 26.66 -1.02 -10.47
N ARG A 349 27.25 -2.22 -10.37
CA ARG A 349 28.17 -2.78 -11.37
C ARG A 349 27.48 -3.74 -12.35
N VAL A 350 26.18 -4.00 -12.17
CA VAL A 350 25.44 -4.94 -13.01
C VAL A 350 24.92 -4.24 -14.26
N GLN A 351 25.22 -4.80 -15.43
CA GLN A 351 24.89 -4.18 -16.72
C GLN A 351 23.69 -4.79 -17.45
N SER A 352 23.02 -5.79 -16.86
CA SER A 352 21.83 -6.39 -17.45
C SER A 352 20.79 -6.82 -16.42
N LYS A 353 19.51 -6.79 -16.83
CA LYS A 353 18.38 -7.18 -15.98
C LYS A 353 18.47 -8.63 -15.50
N ASP A 354 18.98 -9.53 -16.34
CA ASP A 354 19.16 -10.95 -15.99
C ASP A 354 20.27 -11.15 -14.96
N ALA A 355 21.38 -10.40 -15.08
CA ALA A 355 22.45 -10.44 -14.09
C ALA A 355 21.99 -9.82 -12.75
N GLU A 356 21.11 -8.82 -12.79
CA GLU A 356 20.55 -8.21 -11.59
C GLU A 356 19.59 -9.19 -10.89
N ALA A 357 18.73 -9.86 -11.65
CA ALA A 357 17.83 -10.89 -11.16
C ALA A 357 18.59 -12.07 -10.54
N ARG A 358 19.67 -12.55 -11.18
CA ARG A 358 20.53 -13.60 -10.63
C ARG A 358 21.25 -13.17 -9.35
N LEU A 359 21.76 -11.94 -9.29
CA LEU A 359 22.43 -11.38 -8.11
C LEU A 359 21.48 -11.28 -6.91
N LYS A 360 20.22 -10.88 -7.16
CA LYS A 360 19.16 -10.83 -6.15
C LYS A 360 18.73 -12.23 -5.72
N ALA A 361 18.57 -13.16 -6.67
CA ALA A 361 18.19 -14.54 -6.39
C ALA A 361 19.25 -15.30 -5.57
N ALA A 362 20.53 -15.03 -5.81
CA ALA A 362 21.65 -15.61 -5.06
C ALA A 362 21.73 -15.13 -3.59
N GLY A 363 21.07 -14.01 -3.26
CA GLY A 363 20.95 -13.47 -1.90
C GLY A 363 19.72 -13.96 -1.13
N THR A 364 18.86 -14.76 -1.76
CA THR A 364 17.67 -15.34 -1.13
C THR A 364 18.00 -16.67 -0.44
N TYR A 365 17.29 -16.94 0.65
CA TYR A 365 17.45 -18.08 1.56
C TYR A 365 17.61 -19.49 0.94
N ALA A 366 17.27 -19.67 -0.34
CA ALA A 366 17.32 -20.96 -1.06
C ALA A 366 18.56 -21.14 -1.96
N ALA A 367 19.50 -20.18 -2.00
CA ALA A 367 20.68 -20.23 -2.86
C ALA A 367 21.88 -20.94 -2.21
N MET A 368 21.70 -22.17 -1.71
CA MET A 368 22.82 -23.09 -1.54
C MET A 368 22.99 -23.90 -2.83
N PRO A 369 24.21 -24.17 -3.33
CA PRO A 369 24.38 -25.21 -4.33
C PRO A 369 23.98 -26.52 -3.65
N THR A 370 22.89 -27.12 -4.11
CA THR A 370 22.54 -28.49 -3.74
C THR A 370 23.73 -29.37 -4.12
N GLN A 371 24.48 -29.86 -3.12
CA GLN A 371 25.31 -31.03 -3.34
C GLN A 371 24.38 -32.14 -3.82
N PRO A 372 24.70 -32.85 -4.91
CA PRO A 372 23.89 -33.98 -5.32
C PRO A 372 23.82 -34.96 -4.16
N HIS A 373 22.62 -35.18 -3.63
CA HIS A 373 22.39 -36.14 -2.56
C HIS A 373 23.00 -37.49 -2.99
N ARG A 374 23.97 -37.97 -2.20
CA ARG A 374 24.44 -39.35 -2.26
C ARG A 374 23.21 -40.26 -2.22
N ARG A 375 23.13 -41.16 -3.20
CA ARG A 375 22.10 -42.20 -3.30
C ARG A 375 21.90 -42.86 -1.94
N LEU A 376 20.76 -42.61 -1.31
CA LEU A 376 20.17 -43.57 -0.39
C LEU A 376 19.32 -44.49 -1.25
N ALA A 377 19.89 -45.65 -1.52
CA ALA A 377 19.16 -46.77 -2.07
C ALA A 377 18.09 -47.23 -1.07
N SER A 378 17.05 -47.86 -1.62
CA SER A 378 16.01 -48.68 -0.99
C SER A 378 14.72 -47.98 -0.54
N THR A 379 13.63 -48.64 -0.98
CA THR A 379 12.25 -48.57 -0.51
C THR A 379 11.41 -47.33 -0.84
N CYS A 380 10.90 -47.29 -2.08
CA CYS A 380 9.46 -47.17 -2.33
C CYS A 380 9.18 -47.66 -3.76
N GLN A 381 8.84 -48.95 -3.87
CA GLN A 381 8.25 -49.53 -5.06
C GLN A 381 6.81 -49.02 -5.20
N ASN A 382 6.38 -48.88 -6.45
CA ASN A 382 5.00 -48.73 -6.92
C ASN A 382 4.34 -47.35 -6.70
N ILE A 383 4.46 -46.48 -7.70
CA ILE A 383 3.32 -45.89 -8.42
C ILE A 383 3.82 -45.57 -9.83
N SER A 384 3.34 -46.35 -10.80
CA SER A 384 3.50 -46.09 -12.23
C SER A 384 2.37 -45.18 -12.71
N ILE A 385 2.70 -44.00 -13.23
CA ILE A 385 1.81 -43.24 -14.11
C ILE A 385 2.58 -42.99 -15.40
N SER A 386 2.17 -43.68 -16.46
CA SER A 386 2.66 -43.47 -17.80
C SER A 386 2.06 -42.20 -18.39
N ALA A 387 2.89 -41.28 -18.85
CA ALA A 387 2.50 -40.30 -19.85
C ALA A 387 3.55 -40.35 -20.97
N ARG A 388 3.19 -41.02 -22.07
CA ARG A 388 3.90 -40.91 -23.34
C ARG A 388 3.60 -39.54 -23.92
N SER A 389 4.63 -38.73 -24.15
CA SER A 389 4.59 -37.69 -25.18
C SER A 389 5.87 -37.77 -26.00
N SER A 390 5.72 -38.39 -27.17
CA SER A 390 6.64 -38.32 -28.28
C SER A 390 6.76 -36.88 -28.77
N CYS A 391 7.95 -36.32 -28.82
CA CYS A 391 8.25 -35.28 -29.80
C CYS A 391 9.67 -35.52 -30.34
N ARG A 392 9.73 -35.93 -31.60
CA ARG A 392 10.96 -36.15 -32.37
C ARG A 392 11.64 -34.82 -32.66
N ALA A 393 12.96 -34.85 -32.57
CA ALA A 393 13.84 -33.86 -33.15
C ALA A 393 13.72 -33.86 -34.70
N SER A 394 13.75 -32.67 -35.29
CA SER A 394 14.15 -32.48 -36.69
C SER A 394 15.04 -31.25 -36.80
N THR A 395 16.31 -31.51 -37.03
CA THR A 395 17.37 -30.62 -37.51
C THR A 395 17.22 -30.29 -39.00
N GLN A 396 17.63 -29.08 -39.39
CA GLN A 396 18.17 -28.58 -40.69
C GLN A 396 17.50 -27.26 -41.12
N THR A 397 18.13 -26.21 -41.66
CA THR A 397 19.53 -25.75 -41.88
C THR A 397 19.42 -24.33 -42.48
N SER A 398 20.38 -23.45 -42.15
CA SER A 398 20.96 -22.33 -42.95
C SER A 398 20.05 -21.26 -43.59
N GLY A 399 20.39 -19.97 -43.34
CA GLY A 399 20.16 -18.92 -44.34
C GLY A 399 20.14 -17.47 -43.85
N HIS A 400 21.31 -16.81 -43.93
CA HIS A 400 21.51 -15.39 -44.26
C HIS A 400 21.19 -14.27 -43.23
N CYS A 401 22.29 -13.70 -42.75
CA CYS A 401 22.47 -12.36 -42.22
C CYS A 401 22.18 -11.29 -43.28
N ARG A 402 21.35 -10.28 -42.98
CA ARG A 402 21.44 -8.92 -43.54
C ARG A 402 21.03 -7.87 -42.51
N THR A 403 21.98 -6.98 -42.28
CA THR A 403 21.92 -5.64 -41.68
C THR A 403 20.90 -4.74 -42.36
N ALA A 404 20.17 -3.95 -41.58
CA ALA A 404 19.60 -2.67 -42.02
C ALA A 404 19.57 -1.70 -40.84
N SER A 405 20.54 -0.79 -40.88
CA SER A 405 20.64 0.42 -40.07
C SER A 405 19.69 1.47 -40.64
N LEU A 406 19.01 2.25 -39.79
CA LEU A 406 18.44 3.52 -40.20
C LEU A 406 18.69 4.56 -39.09
N CYS A 407 19.82 5.22 -39.21
CA CYS A 407 20.05 6.58 -38.74
C CYS A 407 19.33 7.54 -39.69
N MET A 408 18.61 8.52 -39.14
CA MET A 408 18.40 9.82 -39.78
C MET A 408 18.69 10.89 -38.74
N GLU A 409 19.81 11.57 -38.95
CA GLU A 409 20.15 12.87 -38.38
C GLU A 409 20.41 13.83 -39.55
N MET A 410 20.47 15.12 -39.21
CA MET A 410 20.78 16.32 -40.03
C MET A 410 19.53 17.08 -40.53
N SER A 411 19.42 18.41 -40.39
CA SER A 411 20.38 19.42 -39.94
C SER A 411 19.69 20.70 -39.45
N ALA A 412 20.40 21.42 -38.59
CA ALA A 412 20.10 22.78 -38.15
C ALA A 412 20.40 23.83 -39.24
N ALA A 413 19.69 24.96 -39.17
CA ALA A 413 20.16 26.23 -39.71
C ALA A 413 19.70 27.37 -38.77
N SER A 414 20.68 28.04 -38.17
CA SER A 414 20.56 29.24 -37.34
C SER A 414 20.84 30.50 -38.16
N ALA A 415 20.07 31.56 -37.97
CA ALA A 415 20.56 32.94 -38.08
C ALA A 415 19.58 33.93 -37.41
N SER A 416 20.09 34.64 -36.39
CA SER A 416 19.64 35.97 -35.93
C SER A 416 20.62 37.01 -36.53
N PRO A 417 20.55 38.37 -36.36
CA PRO A 417 19.98 39.12 -35.23
C PRO A 417 19.38 40.54 -35.51
N SER A 418 19.02 41.24 -34.40
CA SER A 418 18.95 42.71 -34.21
C SER A 418 17.59 43.39 -34.55
N LYS A 419 17.05 44.41 -33.86
CA LYS A 419 17.45 45.31 -32.75
C LYS A 419 16.18 46.10 -32.28
N HIS A 420 15.88 46.07 -30.98
CA HIS A 420 15.46 47.12 -30.00
C HIS A 420 14.54 48.37 -30.32
N PRO A 421 13.98 49.07 -29.28
CA PRO A 421 12.54 49.42 -29.11
C PRO A 421 12.29 50.97 -29.18
N PRO A 422 11.17 51.61 -28.71
CA PRO A 422 10.78 51.73 -27.27
C PRO A 422 9.29 52.02 -26.88
N SER A 423 8.97 51.69 -25.62
CA SER A 423 8.25 52.51 -24.60
C SER A 423 6.72 52.76 -24.55
N ARG A 424 6.24 52.73 -23.29
CA ARG A 424 5.18 53.53 -22.60
C ARG A 424 3.74 52.98 -22.46
N VAL A 425 3.53 52.40 -21.27
CA VAL A 425 2.38 52.50 -20.31
C VAL A 425 2.03 53.99 -20.06
N PRO A 426 0.81 54.45 -19.61
CA PRO A 426 -0.21 53.77 -18.77
C PRO A 426 -1.70 53.93 -19.16
N LYS A 427 -2.53 53.01 -18.63
CA LYS A 427 -3.61 53.30 -17.67
C LYS A 427 -3.97 52.03 -16.89
#